data_AF-A0A968ZM13-F1
#
_entry.id   AF-A0A968ZM13-F1
#
_cell.length_a   1.000
_cell.length_b   1.000
_cell.length_c   1.000
_cell.angle_alpha   90.00
_cell.angle_beta   90.00
_cell.angle_gamma   90.00
#
_symmetry.space_group_name_H-M   'P 1'
#
loop_
_entity.id
_entity.type
_entity.pdbx_description
1 polymer ?
#
loop_
_entity_poly.entity_id
_entity_poly.type
_entity_poly.pdbx_seq_one_letter_code
_entity_poly.pdbx_strand_id
1 'polypeptide(L)'
;MDARNVEAEKPSVRAFSGARRWGATAAASFITAYALDLFATGLGLLVVASGLLSGIGYVEALLLLLASYVFWGSGLWAVIKANWALLQRTGACTNILAKAGHDLAVRLGWSLGWRKVAAYVGNTATELAKEAPYYIGAGGVALFSDSVSAIDAIVFLAGANAGAAIYGFALARGLGFFLARLAKRGVYASFDTEWEPGAYLKEYYSEIEPEERDTIAFFVDAMKDADRTQPALVFGVGPTLHHVFLAAEKVSEIHLGEYLPANLHEIERWLGRDPEAHDWRRFVEYTLECEGLDRPAPEEITFREEMTRARITNLLHVDLRLENPLGGEGPRQYATVISAYCADSATGDKSEWATYMQRIAGLVRRAACC
;
A
#
# COMPACT_ATOMS: atom_id res chain seq x y z
N MET A 1 -10.48 50.55 -1.50
CA MET A 1 -9.51 49.82 -2.34
C MET A 1 -8.94 48.69 -1.51
N ASP A 2 -9.03 47.42 -1.87
CA ASP A 2 -10.01 46.66 -2.64
C ASP A 2 -9.86 45.20 -2.16
N ALA A 3 -10.95 44.46 -2.17
CA ALA A 3 -10.96 43.04 -1.90
C ALA A 3 -10.55 42.28 -3.18
N ARG A 4 -9.96 41.08 -3.00
CA ARG A 4 -10.10 39.86 -3.84
C ARG A 4 -8.77 39.22 -4.28
N ASN A 5 -8.61 37.97 -3.84
CA ASN A 5 -8.15 36.75 -4.53
C ASN A 5 -7.43 35.90 -3.47
N VAL A 6 -8.10 35.05 -2.69
CA VAL A 6 -8.69 33.76 -3.08
C VAL A 6 -7.98 33.15 -4.30
N GLU A 7 -6.84 32.53 -4.05
CA GLU A 7 -6.57 31.22 -4.65
C GLU A 7 -6.51 30.22 -3.52
N ALA A 8 -7.68 29.60 -3.28
CA ALA A 8 -7.75 28.32 -2.61
C ALA A 8 -6.85 27.35 -3.38
N GLU A 9 -5.81 26.89 -2.70
CA GLU A 9 -4.94 25.82 -3.14
C GLU A 9 -5.81 24.66 -3.63
N LYS A 10 -5.82 24.43 -4.95
CA LYS A 10 -6.56 23.33 -5.56
C LYS A 10 -5.80 22.03 -5.21
N PRO A 11 -6.44 21.03 -4.60
CA PRO A 11 -5.79 19.75 -4.38
C PRO A 11 -5.62 19.04 -5.73
N SER A 12 -4.36 18.86 -6.17
CA SER A 12 -4.02 18.16 -7.40
C SER A 12 -4.05 16.64 -7.19
N VAL A 13 -5.02 16.01 -7.86
CA VAL A 13 -5.08 14.66 -8.44
C VAL A 13 -4.67 13.44 -7.57
N ARG A 14 -5.69 12.98 -6.82
CA ARG A 14 -6.10 11.58 -6.58
C ARG A 14 -5.25 10.66 -5.68
N ALA A 15 -4.95 11.14 -4.47
CA ALA A 15 -5.24 10.30 -3.30
C ALA A 15 -6.74 9.90 -3.33
N PHE A 16 -7.11 8.67 -2.99
CA PHE A 16 -8.52 8.37 -2.70
C PHE A 16 -8.96 9.29 -1.56
N SER A 17 -9.63 10.40 -1.88
CA SER A 17 -9.99 11.43 -0.90
C SER A 17 -10.76 10.80 0.25
N GLY A 18 -10.56 11.29 1.48
CA GLY A 18 -11.28 10.80 2.65
C GLY A 18 -12.79 10.71 2.40
N ALA A 19 -13.34 11.65 1.63
CA ALA A 19 -14.73 11.66 1.17
C ALA A 19 -15.12 10.42 0.35
N ARG A 20 -14.27 9.94 -0.56
CA ARG A 20 -14.53 8.70 -1.34
C ARG A 20 -14.50 7.45 -0.46
N ARG A 21 -13.58 7.37 0.50
CA ARG A 21 -13.50 6.24 1.46
C ARG A 21 -14.72 6.20 2.38
N TRP A 22 -15.19 7.36 2.83
CA TRP A 22 -16.42 7.52 3.58
C TRP A 22 -17.66 7.21 2.74
N GLY A 23 -17.72 7.66 1.48
CA GLY A 23 -18.80 7.31 0.55
C GLY A 23 -18.89 5.80 0.29
N ALA A 24 -17.76 5.15 0.04
CA ALA A 24 -17.69 3.69 -0.11
C ALA A 24 -18.15 2.96 1.16
N THR A 25 -17.74 3.46 2.33
CA THR A 25 -18.16 2.89 3.63
C THR A 25 -19.65 3.05 3.87
N ALA A 26 -20.22 4.22 3.58
CA ALA A 26 -21.65 4.46 3.73
C ALA A 26 -22.46 3.52 2.82
N ALA A 27 -22.08 3.42 1.54
CA ALA A 27 -22.71 2.51 0.59
C ALA A 27 -22.59 1.03 1.02
N ALA A 28 -21.39 0.58 1.39
CA ALA A 28 -21.17 -0.78 1.84
C ALA A 28 -21.93 -1.10 3.14
N SER A 29 -21.97 -0.17 4.09
CA SER A 29 -22.72 -0.34 5.35
C SER A 29 -24.21 -0.46 5.08
N PHE A 30 -24.76 0.38 4.21
CA PHE A 30 -26.17 0.32 3.83
C PHE A 30 -26.51 -1.00 3.11
N ILE A 31 -25.75 -1.35 2.06
CA ILE A 31 -25.98 -2.58 1.29
C ILE A 31 -25.89 -3.80 2.19
N THR A 32 -24.86 -3.89 3.03
CA THR A 32 -24.68 -5.06 3.89
C THR A 32 -25.71 -5.16 5.01
N ALA A 33 -26.19 -4.04 5.56
CA ALA A 33 -27.26 -4.05 6.56
C ALA A 33 -28.57 -4.60 5.98
N TYR A 34 -29.03 -4.07 4.85
CA TYR A 34 -30.29 -4.52 4.23
C TYR A 34 -30.19 -5.95 3.69
N ALA A 35 -29.05 -6.33 3.11
CA ALA A 35 -28.85 -7.70 2.63
C ALA A 35 -28.80 -8.71 3.79
N LEU A 36 -28.17 -8.35 4.91
CA LEU A 36 -28.20 -9.16 6.13
C LEU A 36 -29.65 -9.33 6.61
N ASP A 37 -30.39 -8.23 6.76
CA ASP A 37 -31.72 -8.28 7.35
C ASP A 37 -32.70 -9.08 6.49
N LEU A 38 -32.65 -8.90 5.17
CA LEU A 38 -33.46 -9.68 4.24
C LEU A 38 -33.14 -11.18 4.33
N PHE A 39 -31.85 -11.53 4.38
CA PHE A 39 -31.41 -12.92 4.44
C PHE A 39 -31.72 -13.58 5.78
N ALA A 40 -31.46 -12.88 6.89
CA ALA A 40 -31.74 -13.36 8.25
C ALA A 40 -33.25 -13.54 8.47
N THR A 41 -34.05 -12.52 8.16
CA THR A 41 -35.52 -12.60 8.26
C THR A 41 -36.07 -13.71 7.38
N GLY A 42 -35.59 -13.81 6.13
CA GLY A 42 -36.00 -14.86 5.20
C GLY A 42 -35.70 -16.25 5.75
N LEU A 43 -34.52 -16.48 6.32
CA LEU A 43 -34.18 -17.77 6.91
C LEU A 43 -35.01 -18.06 8.17
N GLY A 44 -35.23 -17.07 9.03
CA GLY A 44 -36.13 -17.20 10.18
C GLY A 44 -37.54 -17.65 9.76
N LEU A 45 -38.13 -16.97 8.78
CA LEU A 45 -39.45 -17.34 8.24
C LEU A 45 -39.46 -18.72 7.59
N LEU A 46 -38.42 -19.07 6.83
CA LEU A 46 -38.29 -20.38 6.20
C LEU A 46 -38.21 -21.51 7.23
N VAL A 47 -37.46 -21.33 8.32
CA VAL A 47 -37.36 -22.34 9.38
C VAL A 47 -38.73 -22.58 10.02
N VAL A 48 -39.46 -21.51 10.36
CA VAL A 48 -40.84 -21.64 10.88
C VAL A 48 -41.76 -22.31 9.87
N ALA A 49 -41.80 -21.81 8.62
CA ALA A 49 -42.70 -22.31 7.58
C ALA A 49 -42.40 -23.75 7.16
N SER A 50 -41.16 -24.22 7.32
CA SER A 50 -40.79 -25.60 7.01
C SER A 50 -41.44 -26.63 7.91
N GLY A 51 -41.90 -26.24 9.12
CA GLY A 51 -42.42 -27.16 10.12
C GLY A 51 -41.39 -28.19 10.63
N LEU A 52 -40.11 -28.04 10.29
CA LEU A 52 -39.05 -29.00 10.63
C LEU A 52 -38.81 -29.11 12.14
N LEU A 53 -39.19 -28.08 12.88
CA LEU A 53 -39.16 -27.99 14.33
C LEU A 53 -40.56 -28.02 14.94
N SER A 54 -41.57 -28.49 14.19
CA SER A 54 -42.91 -28.68 14.74
C SER A 54 -42.88 -29.72 15.86
N GLY A 55 -43.51 -29.39 16.99
CA GLY A 55 -43.60 -30.28 18.15
C GLY A 55 -42.45 -30.20 19.16
N ILE A 56 -41.47 -29.31 18.98
CA ILE A 56 -40.48 -29.05 20.04
C ILE A 56 -41.16 -28.36 21.24
N GLY A 57 -40.69 -28.67 22.45
CA GLY A 57 -41.13 -28.00 23.66
C GLY A 57 -40.46 -26.64 23.87
N TYR A 58 -40.89 -25.94 24.92
CA TYR A 58 -40.39 -24.60 25.24
C TYR A 58 -38.90 -24.60 25.65
N VAL A 59 -38.47 -25.64 26.38
CA VAL A 59 -37.07 -25.76 26.82
C VAL A 59 -36.16 -26.01 25.63
N GLU A 60 -36.55 -26.89 24.71
CA GLU A 60 -35.83 -27.17 23.47
C GLU A 60 -35.73 -25.94 22.58
N ALA A 61 -36.82 -25.16 22.47
CA ALA A 61 -36.83 -23.90 21.74
C ALA A 61 -35.85 -22.87 22.35
N LEU A 62 -35.81 -22.74 23.68
CA LEU A 62 -34.86 -21.85 24.36
C LEU A 62 -33.41 -22.31 24.21
N LEU A 63 -33.14 -23.62 24.28
CA LEU A 63 -31.80 -24.17 24.04
C LEU A 63 -31.34 -23.93 22.59
N LEU A 64 -32.26 -24.09 21.63
CA LEU A 64 -32.00 -23.77 20.23
C LEU A 64 -31.67 -22.28 20.06
N LEU A 65 -32.44 -21.39 20.70
CA LEU A 65 -32.19 -19.96 20.67
C LEU A 65 -30.82 -19.62 21.28
N LEU A 66 -30.47 -20.20 22.43
CA LEU A 66 -29.15 -20.01 23.05
C LEU A 66 -28.01 -20.47 22.12
N ALA A 67 -28.13 -21.65 21.52
CA ALA A 67 -27.15 -22.17 20.57
C ALA A 67 -27.03 -21.26 19.33
N SER A 68 -28.15 -20.71 18.86
CA SER A 68 -28.17 -19.79 17.72
C SER A 68 -27.42 -18.47 18.01
N TYR A 69 -27.44 -17.96 19.25
CA TYR A 69 -26.64 -16.78 19.64
C TYR A 69 -25.14 -17.05 19.64
N VAL A 70 -24.72 -18.25 20.06
CA VAL A 70 -23.30 -18.65 19.95
C VAL A 70 -22.87 -18.69 18.50
N PHE A 71 -23.71 -19.24 17.62
CA PHE A 71 -23.42 -19.31 16.19
C PHE A 71 -23.41 -17.91 15.55
N TRP A 72 -24.39 -17.06 15.85
CA TRP A 72 -24.41 -15.65 15.48
C TRP A 72 -23.14 -14.91 15.92
N GLY A 73 -22.74 -15.06 17.18
CA GLY A 73 -21.54 -14.43 17.73
C GLY A 73 -20.27 -14.85 17.00
N SER A 74 -20.18 -16.11 16.57
CA SER A 74 -19.05 -16.60 15.78
C SER A 74 -18.98 -15.96 14.37
N GLY A 75 -20.13 -15.78 13.71
CA GLY A 75 -20.24 -15.08 12.43
C GLY A 75 -19.91 -13.59 12.58
N LEU A 76 -20.43 -12.94 13.63
CA LEU A 76 -20.11 -11.56 13.98
C LEU A 76 -18.61 -11.36 14.19
N TRP A 77 -17.96 -12.26 14.92
CA TRP A 77 -16.51 -12.21 15.14
C TRP A 77 -15.71 -12.32 13.84
N ALA A 78 -16.18 -13.14 12.88
CA ALA A 78 -15.56 -13.21 11.56
C ALA A 78 -15.67 -11.88 10.80
N VAL A 79 -16.85 -11.24 10.83
CA VAL A 79 -17.08 -9.92 10.21
C VAL A 79 -16.22 -8.84 10.87
N ILE A 80 -16.16 -8.79 12.21
CA ILE A 80 -15.34 -7.83 12.95
C ILE A 80 -13.86 -7.90 12.51
N LYS A 81 -13.31 -9.12 12.42
CA LYS A 81 -11.93 -9.34 11.96
C LYS A 81 -11.73 -8.93 10.50
N ALA A 82 -12.69 -9.27 9.63
CA ALA A 82 -12.64 -8.91 8.21
C ALA A 82 -12.74 -7.39 8.00
N ASN A 83 -13.62 -6.70 8.73
CA ASN A 83 -13.76 -5.25 8.68
C ASN A 83 -12.52 -4.53 9.16
N TRP A 84 -11.85 -5.03 10.21
CA TRP A 84 -10.54 -4.50 10.60
C TRP A 84 -9.51 -4.63 9.49
N ALA A 85 -9.40 -5.80 8.86
CA ALA A 85 -8.48 -6.01 7.76
C ALA A 85 -8.79 -5.09 6.55
N LEU A 86 -10.07 -4.93 6.22
CA LEU A 86 -10.55 -4.04 5.16
C LEU A 86 -10.19 -2.58 5.45
N LEU A 87 -10.43 -2.13 6.69
CA LEU A 87 -10.16 -0.77 7.14
C LEU A 87 -8.67 -0.44 7.11
N GLN A 88 -7.81 -1.37 7.56
CA GLN A 88 -6.35 -1.20 7.49
C GLN A 88 -5.85 -1.12 6.04
N ARG A 89 -6.38 -1.93 5.14
CA ARG A 89 -5.89 -2.02 3.75
C ARG A 89 -6.46 -0.99 2.78
N THR A 90 -7.65 -0.47 3.06
CA THR A 90 -8.37 0.40 2.10
C THR A 90 -8.85 1.71 2.70
N GLY A 91 -8.83 1.83 4.03
CA GLY A 91 -9.47 2.93 4.75
C GLY A 91 -11.00 2.94 4.67
N ALA A 92 -11.62 1.92 4.07
CA ALA A 92 -13.08 1.73 4.01
C ALA A 92 -13.53 0.57 4.91
N CYS A 93 -14.82 0.51 5.23
CA CYS A 93 -15.41 -0.51 6.10
C CYS A 93 -16.80 -0.91 5.59
N THR A 94 -17.32 -2.08 5.97
CA THR A 94 -18.75 -2.39 5.79
C THR A 94 -19.59 -1.99 7.01
N ASN A 95 -19.01 -1.29 7.97
CA ASN A 95 -19.70 -0.80 9.16
C ASN A 95 -19.29 0.65 9.45
N ILE A 96 -20.28 1.54 9.45
CA ILE A 96 -20.07 2.98 9.55
C ILE A 96 -19.57 3.41 10.94
N LEU A 97 -20.07 2.79 12.01
CA LEU A 97 -19.64 3.12 13.38
C LEU A 97 -18.25 2.58 13.67
N ALA A 98 -17.90 1.41 13.12
CA ALA A 98 -16.54 0.87 13.19
C ALA A 98 -15.53 1.82 12.54
N LYS A 99 -15.86 2.36 11.35
CA LYS A 99 -15.03 3.39 10.69
C LYS A 99 -14.99 4.69 11.48
N ALA A 100 -16.13 5.17 11.98
CA ALA A 100 -16.19 6.39 12.78
C ALA A 100 -15.33 6.31 14.04
N GLY A 101 -15.43 5.19 14.78
CA GLY A 101 -14.63 4.94 15.97
C GLY A 101 -13.14 4.88 15.67
N HIS A 102 -12.75 4.19 14.59
CA HIS A 102 -11.36 4.15 14.15
C HIS A 102 -10.82 5.54 13.77
N ASP A 103 -11.52 6.27 12.90
CA ASP A 103 -11.04 7.56 12.40
C ASP A 103 -10.99 8.61 13.51
N LEU A 104 -11.92 8.56 14.48
CA LEU A 104 -11.87 9.37 15.69
C LEU A 104 -10.64 9.03 16.53
N ALA A 105 -10.37 7.74 16.78
CA ALA A 105 -9.19 7.30 17.52
C ALA A 105 -7.87 7.70 16.83
N VAL A 106 -7.82 7.71 15.50
CA VAL A 106 -6.69 8.24 14.72
C VAL A 106 -6.52 9.74 14.97
N ARG A 107 -7.60 10.53 14.88
CA ARG A 107 -7.57 11.99 15.13
C ARG A 107 -7.15 12.34 16.56
N LEU A 108 -7.48 11.49 17.53
CA LEU A 108 -7.11 11.64 18.94
C LEU A 108 -5.71 11.08 19.26
N GLY A 109 -4.95 10.60 18.27
CA GLY A 109 -3.58 10.11 18.46
C GLY A 109 -3.47 8.79 19.22
N TRP A 110 -4.54 7.99 19.28
CA TRP A 110 -4.53 6.73 20.04
C TRP A 110 -3.61 5.68 19.42
N SER A 111 -3.12 4.75 20.25
CA SER A 111 -2.29 3.62 19.81
C SER A 111 -3.08 2.66 18.90
N LEU A 112 -2.37 1.84 18.11
CA LEU A 112 -3.00 0.88 17.20
C LEU A 112 -3.95 -0.09 17.91
N GLY A 113 -3.59 -0.53 19.13
CA GLY A 113 -4.45 -1.37 19.97
C GLY A 113 -5.78 -0.69 20.30
N TRP A 114 -5.74 0.57 20.72
CA TRP A 114 -6.95 1.34 21.05
C TRP A 114 -7.79 1.70 19.82
N ARG A 115 -7.17 1.93 18.66
CA ARG A 115 -7.90 2.09 17.38
C ARG A 115 -8.68 0.83 17.02
N LYS A 116 -8.07 -0.35 17.22
CA LYS A 116 -8.71 -1.65 17.01
C LYS A 116 -9.90 -1.84 17.95
N VAL A 117 -9.74 -1.52 19.23
CA VAL A 117 -10.85 -1.59 20.20
C VAL A 117 -11.99 -0.65 19.79
N ALA A 118 -11.70 0.60 19.42
CA ALA A 118 -12.73 1.55 19.01
C ALA A 118 -13.52 1.06 17.78
N ALA A 119 -12.84 0.49 16.79
CA ALA A 119 -13.49 -0.11 15.63
C ALA A 119 -14.36 -1.32 16.01
N TYR A 120 -13.87 -2.19 16.91
CA TYR A 120 -14.60 -3.38 17.36
C TYR A 120 -15.86 -3.01 18.13
N VAL A 121 -15.76 -2.00 19.02
CA VAL A 121 -16.90 -1.48 19.77
C VAL A 121 -17.93 -0.88 18.81
N GLY A 122 -17.51 -0.07 17.85
CA GLY A 122 -18.40 0.50 16.84
C GLY A 122 -19.16 -0.57 16.06
N ASN A 123 -18.45 -1.61 15.59
CA ASN A 123 -19.08 -2.71 14.86
C ASN A 123 -20.09 -3.48 15.74
N THR A 124 -19.68 -3.83 16.96
CA THR A 124 -20.51 -4.60 17.90
C THR A 124 -21.76 -3.81 18.28
N ALA A 125 -21.64 -2.51 18.53
CA ALA A 125 -22.76 -1.64 18.87
C ALA A 125 -23.79 -1.57 17.72
N THR A 126 -23.35 -1.50 16.46
CA THR A 126 -24.27 -1.53 15.31
C THR A 126 -25.06 -2.83 15.25
N GLU A 127 -24.37 -3.97 15.37
CA GLU A 127 -25.04 -5.27 15.22
C GLU A 127 -25.99 -5.55 16.39
N LEU A 128 -25.60 -5.20 17.63
CA LEU A 128 -26.52 -5.27 18.77
C LEU A 128 -27.75 -4.36 18.60
N ALA A 129 -27.58 -3.16 18.03
CA ALA A 129 -28.70 -2.26 17.78
C ALA A 129 -29.69 -2.84 16.74
N LYS A 130 -29.19 -3.60 15.76
CA LYS A 130 -30.00 -4.25 14.72
C LYS A 130 -30.77 -5.47 15.22
N GLU A 131 -30.37 -6.07 16.33
CA GLU A 131 -31.11 -7.18 16.96
C GLU A 131 -32.43 -6.72 17.58
N ALA A 132 -32.51 -5.47 18.09
CA ALA A 132 -33.68 -4.99 18.82
C ALA A 132 -35.00 -5.07 18.04
N PRO A 133 -35.08 -4.68 16.74
CA PRO A 133 -36.27 -4.90 15.92
C PRO A 133 -36.75 -6.34 15.82
N TYR A 134 -35.86 -7.34 15.83
CA TYR A 134 -36.24 -8.75 15.75
C TYR A 134 -36.98 -9.20 17.00
N TYR A 135 -36.48 -8.84 18.18
CA TYR A 135 -37.16 -9.17 19.44
C TYR A 135 -38.51 -8.46 19.58
N ILE A 136 -38.56 -7.17 19.22
CA ILE A 136 -39.80 -6.40 19.26
C ILE A 136 -40.82 -6.99 18.29
N GLY A 137 -40.40 -7.32 17.05
CA GLY A 137 -41.26 -7.92 16.04
C GLY A 137 -41.75 -9.31 16.43
N ALA A 138 -40.84 -10.22 16.79
CA ALA A 138 -41.18 -11.60 17.14
C ALA A 138 -42.04 -11.65 18.43
N GLY A 139 -41.65 -10.89 19.45
CA GLY A 139 -42.40 -10.81 20.70
C GLY A 139 -43.76 -10.14 20.52
N GLY A 140 -43.83 -9.05 19.75
CA GLY A 140 -45.09 -8.37 19.45
C GLY A 140 -46.06 -9.27 18.67
N VAL A 141 -45.58 -9.96 17.63
CA VAL A 141 -46.42 -10.88 16.86
C VAL A 141 -46.92 -12.03 17.74
N ALA A 142 -46.08 -12.64 18.58
CA ALA A 142 -46.51 -13.69 19.49
C ALA A 142 -47.48 -13.22 20.59
N LEU A 143 -47.39 -11.96 21.02
CA LEU A 143 -48.27 -11.41 22.07
C LEU A 143 -49.62 -10.94 21.54
N PHE A 144 -49.68 -10.54 20.26
CA PHE A 144 -50.85 -9.87 19.68
C PHE A 144 -51.48 -10.63 18.50
N SER A 145 -51.03 -11.86 18.21
CA SER A 145 -51.57 -12.68 17.13
C SER A 145 -51.86 -14.11 17.60
N ASP A 146 -53.06 -14.59 17.33
CA ASP A 146 -53.45 -15.97 17.62
C ASP A 146 -52.85 -16.99 16.63
N SER A 147 -52.24 -16.52 15.53
CA SER A 147 -51.67 -17.37 14.48
C SER A 147 -50.19 -17.69 14.66
N VAL A 148 -49.52 -17.11 15.66
CA VAL A 148 -48.08 -17.31 15.91
C VAL A 148 -47.86 -17.63 17.38
N SER A 149 -47.37 -18.83 17.67
CA SER A 149 -47.08 -19.22 19.03
C SER A 149 -45.78 -18.59 19.55
N ALA A 150 -45.60 -18.57 20.88
CA ALA A 150 -44.32 -18.18 21.48
C ALA A 150 -43.16 -19.07 21.01
N ILE A 151 -43.42 -20.35 20.72
CA ILE A 151 -42.41 -21.27 20.18
C ILE A 151 -42.05 -20.88 18.75
N ASP A 152 -43.03 -20.52 17.91
CA ASP A 152 -42.77 -20.06 16.54
C ASP A 152 -41.93 -18.77 16.53
N ALA A 153 -42.19 -17.84 17.45
CA ALA A 153 -41.38 -16.64 17.60
C ALA A 153 -39.94 -16.96 18.03
N ILE A 154 -39.73 -17.89 18.96
CA ILE A 154 -38.40 -18.35 19.37
C ILE A 154 -37.67 -19.04 18.20
N VAL A 155 -38.37 -19.90 17.45
CA VAL A 155 -37.83 -20.60 16.28
C VAL A 155 -37.48 -19.61 15.17
N PHE A 156 -38.30 -18.59 14.94
CA PHE A 156 -38.01 -17.48 14.02
C PHE A 156 -36.71 -16.76 14.40
N LEU A 157 -36.56 -16.37 15.67
CA LEU A 157 -35.35 -15.71 16.17
C LEU A 157 -34.11 -16.60 16.02
N ALA A 158 -34.23 -17.89 16.32
CA ALA A 158 -33.13 -18.84 16.15
C ALA A 158 -32.71 -19.00 14.67
N GLY A 159 -33.69 -19.06 13.76
CA GLY A 159 -33.43 -19.09 12.33
C GLY A 159 -32.83 -17.80 11.79
N ALA A 160 -33.28 -16.65 12.30
CA ALA A 160 -32.71 -15.33 11.95
C ALA A 160 -31.26 -15.20 12.40
N ASN A 161 -30.94 -15.61 13.64
CA ASN A 161 -29.57 -15.67 14.16
C ASN A 161 -28.67 -16.54 13.29
N ALA A 162 -29.14 -17.72 12.88
CA ALA A 162 -28.40 -18.61 11.99
C ALA A 162 -28.18 -17.97 10.61
N GLY A 163 -29.19 -17.28 10.07
CA GLY A 163 -29.09 -16.58 8.78
C GLY A 163 -28.07 -15.45 8.84
N ALA A 164 -28.10 -14.67 9.91
CA ALA A 164 -27.13 -13.61 10.15
C ALA A 164 -25.69 -14.17 10.30
N ALA A 165 -25.52 -15.30 10.99
CA ALA A 165 -24.22 -15.97 11.10
C ALA A 165 -23.67 -16.41 9.73
N ILE A 166 -24.50 -17.09 8.93
CA ILE A 166 -24.14 -17.58 7.58
C ILE A 166 -23.75 -16.41 6.68
N TYR A 167 -24.57 -15.36 6.67
CA TYR A 167 -24.26 -14.14 5.92
C TYR A 167 -22.96 -13.51 6.40
N GLY A 168 -22.74 -13.43 7.72
CA GLY A 168 -21.50 -12.91 8.31
C GLY A 168 -20.25 -13.67 7.84
N PHE A 169 -20.29 -15.01 7.83
CA PHE A 169 -19.20 -15.82 7.30
C PHE A 169 -18.99 -15.60 5.80
N ALA A 170 -20.07 -15.54 5.02
CA ALA A 170 -20.03 -15.31 3.58
C ALA A 170 -19.41 -13.93 3.27
N LEU A 171 -19.84 -12.88 3.98
CA LEU A 171 -19.30 -11.53 3.86
C LEU A 171 -17.82 -11.51 4.23
N ALA A 172 -17.43 -12.08 5.37
CA ALA A 172 -16.04 -12.12 5.81
C ALA A 172 -15.14 -12.83 4.78
N ARG A 173 -15.60 -13.94 4.21
CA ARG A 173 -14.89 -14.68 3.16
C ARG A 173 -14.82 -13.88 1.85
N GLY A 174 -15.90 -13.22 1.46
CA GLY A 174 -15.97 -12.35 0.29
C GLY A 174 -15.01 -11.16 0.40
N LEU A 175 -14.95 -10.51 1.57
CA LEU A 175 -14.00 -9.46 1.87
C LEU A 175 -12.56 -9.98 1.83
N GLY A 176 -12.30 -11.18 2.37
CA GLY A 176 -11.00 -11.83 2.26
C GLY A 176 -10.56 -12.06 0.80
N PHE A 177 -11.46 -12.56 -0.05
CA PHE A 177 -11.20 -12.73 -1.48
C PHE A 177 -10.96 -11.39 -2.18
N PHE A 178 -11.77 -10.38 -1.89
CA PHE A 178 -11.62 -9.03 -2.41
C PHE A 178 -10.25 -8.43 -2.05
N LEU A 179 -9.85 -8.54 -0.78
CA LEU A 179 -8.55 -8.07 -0.30
C LEU A 179 -7.39 -8.85 -0.92
N ALA A 180 -7.51 -10.17 -1.10
CA ALA A 180 -6.51 -10.96 -1.80
C ALA A 180 -6.38 -10.56 -3.27
N ARG A 181 -7.50 -10.25 -3.93
CA ARG A 181 -7.52 -9.76 -5.32
C ARG A 181 -6.96 -8.34 -5.43
N LEU A 182 -7.24 -7.47 -4.46
CA LEU A 182 -6.62 -6.15 -4.36
C LEU A 182 -5.12 -6.28 -4.13
N ALA A 183 -4.68 -7.13 -3.21
CA ALA A 183 -3.27 -7.38 -2.96
C ALA A 183 -2.56 -7.91 -4.21
N LYS A 184 -3.19 -8.80 -4.99
CA LYS A 184 -2.68 -9.24 -6.30
C LYS A 184 -2.64 -8.13 -7.37
N ARG A 185 -3.45 -7.08 -7.23
CA ARG A 185 -3.40 -5.88 -8.10
C ARG A 185 -2.43 -4.82 -7.59
N GLY A 186 -2.15 -4.81 -6.28
CA GLY A 186 -1.22 -3.91 -5.59
C GLY A 186 0.01 -4.66 -5.07
N VAL A 187 0.55 -5.60 -5.87
CA VAL A 187 1.79 -6.34 -5.54
C VAL A 187 3.02 -5.41 -5.51
N TYR A 188 2.88 -4.19 -6.00
CA TYR A 188 3.88 -3.14 -5.89
C TYR A 188 3.23 -1.96 -5.15
N ALA A 189 3.87 -1.49 -4.07
CA ALA A 189 3.57 -0.16 -3.56
C ALA A 189 3.70 0.82 -4.74
N SER A 190 2.69 1.66 -4.97
CA SER A 190 2.80 2.60 -6.08
C SER A 190 3.89 3.61 -5.74
N PHE A 191 4.93 3.63 -6.57
CA PHE A 191 6.00 4.63 -6.50
C PHE A 191 5.45 6.07 -6.51
N ASP A 192 4.29 6.29 -7.14
CA ASP A 192 3.67 7.62 -7.24
C ASP A 192 2.91 8.05 -5.97
N THR A 193 2.50 7.11 -5.10
CA THR A 193 1.59 7.43 -3.96
C THR A 193 2.04 6.97 -2.59
N GLU A 194 2.93 5.99 -2.49
CA GLU A 194 3.32 5.35 -1.23
C GLU A 194 4.85 5.36 -0.99
N TRP A 195 5.63 5.85 -1.94
CA TRP A 195 7.09 5.89 -1.85
C TRP A 195 7.59 7.05 -0.99
N GLU A 196 8.40 6.72 0.02
CA GLU A 196 9.10 7.70 0.87
C GLU A 196 10.61 7.45 0.77
N PRO A 197 11.36 8.28 0.02
CA PRO A 197 12.74 7.99 -0.29
C PRO A 197 13.67 8.06 0.93
N GLY A 198 13.42 8.98 1.87
CA GLY A 198 14.18 9.07 3.11
C GLY A 198 14.05 7.82 3.98
N ALA A 199 12.85 7.21 4.04
CA ALA A 199 12.63 5.95 4.75
C ALA A 199 13.39 4.80 4.08
N TYR A 200 13.34 4.73 2.74
CA TYR A 200 14.09 3.76 1.95
C TYR A 200 15.61 3.88 2.17
N LEU A 201 16.17 5.09 2.12
CA LEU A 201 17.60 5.32 2.38
C LEU A 201 18.01 4.89 3.79
N LYS A 202 17.19 5.21 4.79
CA LYS A 202 17.47 4.85 6.19
C LYS A 202 17.43 3.34 6.41
N GLU A 203 16.49 2.65 5.78
CA GLU A 203 16.30 1.21 5.93
C GLU A 203 17.36 0.40 5.19
N TYR A 204 17.67 0.75 3.94
CA TYR A 204 18.50 -0.08 3.05
C TYR A 204 19.94 0.41 2.88
N TYR A 205 20.24 1.67 3.18
CA TYR A 205 21.55 2.27 2.92
C TYR A 205 22.19 2.89 4.18
N SER A 206 21.75 2.52 5.38
CA SER A 206 22.45 2.92 6.61
C SER A 206 23.77 2.18 6.82
N GLU A 207 23.90 0.98 6.24
CA GLU A 207 25.11 0.16 6.21
C GLU A 207 25.29 -0.46 4.82
N ILE A 208 26.51 -0.94 4.52
CA ILE A 208 26.80 -1.63 3.25
C ILE A 208 26.61 -3.12 3.46
N GLU A 209 25.48 -3.63 3.00
CA GLU A 209 25.16 -5.06 3.02
C GLU A 209 26.14 -5.88 2.17
N PRO A 210 26.38 -7.17 2.48
CA PRO A 210 27.32 -8.00 1.75
C PRO A 210 27.06 -8.09 0.24
N GLU A 211 25.79 -8.18 -0.16
CA GLU A 211 25.42 -8.23 -1.59
C GLU A 211 25.74 -6.91 -2.30
N GLU A 212 25.56 -5.79 -1.60
CA GLU A 212 25.85 -4.46 -2.15
C GLU A 212 27.36 -4.24 -2.31
N ARG A 213 28.18 -4.84 -1.43
CA ARG A 213 29.64 -4.83 -1.56
C ARG A 213 30.12 -5.47 -2.86
N ASP A 214 29.52 -6.60 -3.24
CA ASP A 214 29.86 -7.30 -4.47
C ASP A 214 29.40 -6.50 -5.70
N THR A 215 28.21 -5.89 -5.63
CA THR A 215 27.65 -5.05 -6.71
C THR A 215 28.53 -3.82 -6.97
N ILE A 216 28.95 -3.09 -5.93
CA ILE A 216 29.85 -1.93 -6.07
C ILE A 216 31.19 -2.37 -6.68
N ALA A 217 31.79 -3.45 -6.20
CA ALA A 217 33.05 -3.97 -6.74
C ALA A 217 32.93 -4.34 -8.23
N PHE A 218 31.82 -4.98 -8.61
CA PHE A 218 31.51 -5.30 -10.01
C PHE A 218 31.42 -4.03 -10.88
N PHE A 219 30.71 -3.00 -10.44
CA PHE A 219 30.58 -1.77 -11.22
C PHE A 219 31.90 -0.99 -11.31
N VAL A 220 32.72 -0.98 -10.26
CA VAL A 220 34.08 -0.40 -10.30
C VAL A 220 34.93 -1.10 -11.36
N ASP A 221 34.90 -2.43 -11.41
CA ASP A 221 35.62 -3.22 -12.42
C ASP A 221 35.10 -2.94 -13.84
N ALA A 222 33.77 -2.95 -14.02
CA ALA A 222 33.13 -2.70 -15.31
C ALA A 222 33.39 -1.29 -15.87
N MET A 223 33.71 -0.34 -15.00
CA MET A 223 33.96 1.06 -15.36
C MET A 223 35.43 1.39 -15.62
N LYS A 224 36.33 0.41 -15.56
CA LYS A 224 37.77 0.60 -15.87
C LYS A 224 38.00 1.16 -17.28
N ASP A 225 37.23 0.69 -18.24
CA ASP A 225 37.38 1.02 -19.67
C ASP A 225 36.38 2.09 -20.15
N ALA A 226 35.72 2.81 -19.23
CA ALA A 226 34.80 3.88 -19.60
C ALA A 226 35.51 4.99 -20.40
N ASP A 227 34.83 5.52 -21.41
CA ASP A 227 35.35 6.63 -22.21
C ASP A 227 35.37 7.93 -21.39
N ARG A 228 36.58 8.30 -20.93
CA ARG A 228 36.82 9.48 -20.08
C ARG A 228 36.43 10.81 -20.72
N THR A 229 36.22 10.83 -22.04
CA THR A 229 35.85 12.04 -22.79
C THR A 229 34.34 12.21 -22.97
N GLN A 230 33.55 11.21 -22.57
CA GLN A 230 32.11 11.18 -22.80
C GLN A 230 31.34 11.25 -21.47
N PRO A 231 30.10 11.78 -21.49
CA PRO A 231 29.20 11.67 -20.36
C PRO A 231 28.76 10.22 -20.16
N ALA A 232 28.50 9.83 -18.91
CA ALA A 232 27.79 8.61 -18.57
C ALA A 232 26.41 8.91 -17.97
N LEU A 233 25.48 7.98 -18.19
CA LEU A 233 24.14 8.04 -17.62
C LEU A 233 23.98 6.98 -16.54
N VAL A 234 23.52 7.38 -15.36
CA VAL A 234 22.98 6.46 -14.36
C VAL A 234 21.45 6.52 -14.46
N PHE A 235 20.84 5.51 -15.07
CA PHE A 235 19.42 5.45 -15.39
C PHE A 235 18.62 4.71 -14.31
N GLY A 236 17.60 5.37 -13.78
CA GLY A 236 16.82 4.88 -12.64
C GLY A 236 17.64 4.89 -11.37
N VAL A 237 18.30 6.02 -11.09
CA VAL A 237 19.25 6.15 -9.97
C VAL A 237 18.57 6.03 -8.58
N GLY A 238 17.23 6.19 -8.53
CA GLY A 238 16.51 6.27 -7.27
C GLY A 238 16.97 7.47 -6.44
N PRO A 239 16.79 7.46 -5.11
CA PRO A 239 17.33 8.50 -4.23
C PRO A 239 18.81 8.25 -3.87
N THR A 240 19.53 7.39 -4.60
CA THR A 240 20.78 6.76 -4.15
C THR A 240 22.02 7.25 -4.92
N LEU A 241 23.21 7.15 -4.32
CA LEU A 241 24.47 7.57 -4.97
C LEU A 241 25.60 6.53 -4.95
N HIS A 242 25.41 5.37 -4.31
CA HIS A 242 26.45 4.35 -4.14
C HIS A 242 27.04 3.83 -5.47
N HIS A 243 26.26 3.76 -6.55
CA HIS A 243 26.74 3.41 -7.90
C HIS A 243 27.27 4.60 -8.71
N VAL A 244 27.26 5.81 -8.16
CA VAL A 244 27.63 7.05 -8.86
C VAL A 244 29.09 7.43 -8.60
N PHE A 245 29.60 7.20 -7.38
CA PHE A 245 30.93 7.65 -6.95
C PHE A 245 32.08 7.09 -7.80
N LEU A 246 31.95 5.86 -8.29
CA LEU A 246 32.93 5.19 -9.16
C LEU A 246 33.09 5.90 -10.52
N ALA A 247 32.08 6.65 -10.98
CA ALA A 247 32.12 7.32 -12.27
C ALA A 247 32.92 8.63 -12.25
N ALA A 248 33.09 9.26 -11.07
CA ALA A 248 33.59 10.63 -10.94
C ALA A 248 34.98 10.87 -11.57
N GLU A 249 35.87 9.87 -11.60
CA GLU A 249 37.19 9.97 -12.26
C GLU A 249 37.23 9.41 -13.69
N LYS A 250 36.17 8.67 -14.06
CA LYS A 250 36.15 7.81 -15.24
C LYS A 250 35.42 8.42 -16.42
N VAL A 251 34.64 9.48 -16.22
CA VAL A 251 33.81 10.10 -17.27
C VAL A 251 33.94 11.63 -17.24
N SER A 252 33.57 12.29 -18.34
CA SER A 252 33.63 13.76 -18.41
C SER A 252 32.55 14.40 -17.55
N GLU A 253 31.36 13.82 -17.57
CA GLU A 253 30.16 14.29 -16.88
C GLU A 253 29.30 13.08 -16.46
N ILE A 254 28.52 13.26 -15.40
CA ILE A 254 27.56 12.29 -14.88
C ILE A 254 26.16 12.88 -15.03
N HIS A 255 25.30 12.16 -15.75
CA HIS A 255 23.88 12.49 -15.85
C HIS A 255 23.10 11.46 -15.04
N LEU A 256 22.19 11.93 -14.19
CA LEU A 256 21.37 11.08 -13.34
C LEU A 256 19.93 11.12 -13.83
N GLY A 257 19.40 9.99 -14.29
CA GLY A 257 18.04 9.86 -14.77
C GLY A 257 17.15 9.19 -13.73
N GLU A 258 16.04 9.80 -13.38
CA GLU A 258 15.10 9.27 -12.39
C GLU A 258 13.64 9.60 -12.74
N TYR A 259 12.74 8.66 -12.43
CA TYR A 259 11.31 8.82 -12.70
C TYR A 259 10.60 9.63 -11.62
N LEU A 260 10.95 9.46 -10.35
CA LEU A 260 10.26 10.13 -9.25
C LEU A 260 10.94 11.46 -8.89
N PRO A 261 10.24 12.60 -8.96
CA PRO A 261 10.80 13.89 -8.53
C PRO A 261 11.27 13.88 -7.07
N ALA A 262 10.62 13.11 -6.19
CA ALA A 262 11.01 12.98 -4.78
C ALA A 262 12.40 12.34 -4.61
N ASN A 263 12.79 11.40 -5.50
CA ASN A 263 14.12 10.79 -5.50
C ASN A 263 15.18 11.79 -5.94
N LEU A 264 14.91 12.55 -7.01
CA LEU A 264 15.79 13.64 -7.44
C LEU A 264 15.99 14.68 -6.34
N HIS A 265 14.94 14.97 -5.57
CA HIS A 265 15.04 15.90 -4.46
C HIS A 265 16.01 15.44 -3.35
N GLU A 266 16.08 14.14 -3.03
CA GLU A 266 17.10 13.62 -2.10
C GLU A 266 18.52 13.86 -2.62
N ILE A 267 18.72 13.66 -3.93
CA ILE A 267 20.01 13.89 -4.59
C ILE A 267 20.35 15.39 -4.58
N GLU A 268 19.39 16.26 -4.86
CA GLU A 268 19.56 17.72 -4.78
C GLU A 268 19.99 18.16 -3.38
N ARG A 269 19.40 17.60 -2.32
CA ARG A 269 19.82 17.91 -0.95
C ARG A 269 21.27 17.52 -0.69
N TRP A 270 21.70 16.34 -1.16
CA TRP A 270 23.10 15.92 -1.04
C TRP A 270 24.07 16.79 -1.87
N LEU A 271 23.68 17.18 -3.09
CA LEU A 271 24.44 18.12 -3.93
C LEU A 271 24.55 19.50 -3.25
N GLY A 272 23.48 19.94 -2.60
CA GLY A 272 23.39 21.19 -1.85
C GLY A 272 24.12 21.20 -0.50
N ARG A 273 24.73 20.08 -0.08
CA ARG A 273 25.35 19.89 1.24
C ARG A 273 24.36 20.16 2.39
N ASP A 274 23.11 19.76 2.21
CA ASP A 274 22.13 19.79 3.28
C ASP A 274 22.62 18.91 4.45
N PRO A 275 22.69 19.42 5.70
CA PRO A 275 23.12 18.64 6.86
C PRO A 275 22.19 17.44 7.17
N GLU A 276 20.96 17.43 6.67
CA GLU A 276 20.02 16.30 6.79
C GLU A 276 20.02 15.37 5.58
N ALA A 277 20.87 15.63 4.56
CA ALA A 277 21.06 14.69 3.47
C ALA A 277 21.69 13.37 3.96
N HIS A 278 21.39 12.28 3.26
CA HIS A 278 21.94 10.97 3.60
C HIS A 278 23.48 10.97 3.53
N ASP A 279 24.11 10.38 4.55
CA ASP A 279 25.56 10.29 4.66
C ASP A 279 26.08 9.11 3.85
N TRP A 280 26.69 9.40 2.70
CA TRP A 280 27.25 8.40 1.80
C TRP A 280 28.72 8.07 2.07
N ARG A 281 29.37 8.63 3.10
CA ARG A 281 30.83 8.54 3.30
C ARG A 281 31.35 7.10 3.34
N ARG A 282 30.62 6.18 3.98
CA ARG A 282 30.97 4.74 4.01
C ARG A 282 30.98 4.12 2.62
N PHE A 283 29.99 4.45 1.79
CA PHE A 283 29.92 3.94 0.41
C PHE A 283 31.04 4.51 -0.46
N VAL A 284 31.41 5.78 -0.23
CA VAL A 284 32.55 6.41 -0.91
C VAL A 284 33.86 5.74 -0.50
N GLU A 285 34.07 5.52 0.80
CA GLU A 285 35.23 4.79 1.34
C GLU A 285 35.37 3.41 0.68
N TYR A 286 34.30 2.62 0.70
CA TYR A 286 34.32 1.28 0.09
C TYR A 286 34.52 1.32 -1.43
N THR A 287 33.98 2.33 -2.12
CA THR A 287 34.24 2.52 -3.56
C THR A 287 35.72 2.77 -3.84
N LEU A 288 36.38 3.61 -3.03
CA LEU A 288 37.82 3.89 -3.15
C LEU A 288 38.67 2.64 -2.83
N GLU A 289 38.27 1.85 -1.84
CA GLU A 289 38.90 0.55 -1.56
C GLU A 289 38.81 -0.39 -2.77
N CYS A 290 37.65 -0.48 -3.41
CA CYS A 290 37.46 -1.27 -4.64
C CYS A 290 38.34 -0.78 -5.81
N GLU A 291 38.64 0.53 -5.84
CA GLU A 291 39.53 1.13 -6.83
C GLU A 291 41.02 0.94 -6.52
N GLY A 292 41.34 0.32 -5.38
CA GLY A 292 42.70 -0.05 -4.98
C GLY A 292 43.36 0.88 -3.97
N LEU A 293 42.63 1.83 -3.37
CA LEU A 293 43.13 2.62 -2.25
C LEU A 293 42.96 1.84 -0.94
N ASP A 294 44.07 1.37 -0.36
CA ASP A 294 44.03 0.72 0.96
C ASP A 294 43.79 1.76 2.07
N ARG A 295 42.68 1.59 2.80
CA ARG A 295 42.25 2.46 3.93
C ARG A 295 42.23 3.95 3.57
N PRO A 296 41.29 4.39 2.73
CA PRO A 296 41.19 5.77 2.27
C PRO A 296 41.15 6.78 3.42
N ALA A 297 41.95 7.84 3.32
CA ALA A 297 41.95 8.90 4.31
C ALA A 297 40.65 9.74 4.23
N PRO A 298 40.21 10.38 5.32
CA PRO A 298 39.01 11.22 5.33
C PRO A 298 39.02 12.33 4.26
N GLU A 299 40.19 12.85 3.92
CA GLU A 299 40.39 13.85 2.87
C GLU A 299 40.15 13.27 1.46
N GLU A 300 40.55 12.01 1.20
CA GLU A 300 40.34 11.33 -0.08
C GLU A 300 38.85 11.02 -0.29
N ILE A 301 38.16 10.58 0.77
CA ILE A 301 36.70 10.39 0.78
C ILE A 301 36.00 11.70 0.45
N THR A 302 36.41 12.79 1.12
CA THR A 302 35.81 14.12 0.92
C THR A 302 36.10 14.64 -0.49
N PHE A 303 37.31 14.44 -0.99
CA PHE A 303 37.67 14.79 -2.36
C PHE A 303 36.81 14.03 -3.38
N ARG A 304 36.56 12.74 -3.18
CA ARG A 304 35.70 11.95 -4.07
C ARG A 304 34.25 12.44 -4.05
N GLU A 305 33.70 12.77 -2.90
CA GLU A 305 32.35 13.35 -2.85
C GLU A 305 32.27 14.68 -3.60
N GLU A 306 33.20 15.59 -3.35
CA GLU A 306 33.23 16.92 -3.98
C GLU A 306 33.43 16.83 -5.49
N MET A 307 34.30 15.95 -5.95
CA MET A 307 34.45 15.66 -7.38
C MET A 307 33.18 15.07 -7.97
N THR A 308 32.50 14.16 -7.26
CA THR A 308 31.23 13.60 -7.72
C THR A 308 30.16 14.68 -7.85
N ARG A 309 30.03 15.57 -6.84
CA ARG A 309 29.13 16.75 -6.90
C ARG A 309 29.44 17.61 -8.12
N ALA A 310 30.72 17.86 -8.41
CA ALA A 310 31.14 18.67 -9.56
C ALA A 310 30.92 17.97 -10.92
N ARG A 311 30.96 16.64 -10.95
CA ARG A 311 30.77 15.84 -12.18
C ARG A 311 29.31 15.58 -12.49
N ILE A 312 28.41 15.65 -11.53
CA ILE A 312 26.97 15.59 -11.77
C ILE A 312 26.52 16.91 -12.39
N THR A 313 26.28 16.90 -13.70
CA THR A 313 25.92 18.12 -14.46
C THR A 313 24.44 18.19 -14.81
N ASN A 314 23.73 17.05 -14.82
CA ASN A 314 22.32 16.99 -15.17
C ASN A 314 21.54 15.99 -14.30
N LEU A 315 20.38 16.45 -13.82
CA LEU A 315 19.32 15.61 -13.25
C LEU A 315 18.18 15.58 -14.28
N LEU A 316 17.88 14.39 -14.81
CA LEU A 316 16.94 14.18 -15.90
C LEU A 316 15.70 13.45 -15.40
N HIS A 317 14.52 13.90 -15.82
CA HIS A 317 13.30 13.14 -15.56
C HIS A 317 13.13 12.08 -16.66
N VAL A 318 13.12 10.80 -16.27
CA VAL A 318 13.07 9.68 -17.21
C VAL A 318 11.85 8.81 -16.99
N ASP A 319 11.31 8.21 -18.07
CA ASP A 319 10.14 7.33 -17.96
C ASP A 319 10.26 6.16 -18.93
N LEU A 320 10.51 4.97 -18.39
CA LEU A 320 10.62 3.73 -19.16
C LEU A 320 9.34 3.33 -19.86
N ARG A 321 8.18 3.90 -19.52
CA ARG A 321 6.90 3.63 -20.21
C ARG A 321 6.87 4.28 -21.60
N LEU A 322 7.66 5.33 -21.81
CA LEU A 322 7.77 6.03 -23.09
C LEU A 322 8.66 5.25 -24.07
N GLU A 323 8.42 5.43 -25.38
CA GLU A 323 9.30 4.86 -26.42
C GLU A 323 10.70 5.47 -26.37
N ASN A 324 10.80 6.76 -26.04
CA ASN A 324 12.06 7.44 -25.73
C ASN A 324 12.11 7.74 -24.22
N PRO A 325 12.84 6.96 -23.42
CA PRO A 325 12.82 7.08 -21.96
C PRO A 325 13.31 8.43 -21.44
N LEU A 326 14.14 9.13 -22.20
CA LEU A 326 14.70 10.42 -21.81
C LEU A 326 13.79 11.60 -22.18
N GLY A 327 12.67 11.37 -22.87
CA GLY A 327 11.72 12.46 -23.24
C GLY A 327 12.28 13.55 -24.17
N GLY A 328 13.54 13.45 -24.60
CA GLY A 328 14.27 14.52 -25.31
C GLY A 328 15.20 15.35 -24.41
N GLU A 329 15.25 15.04 -23.11
CA GLU A 329 16.20 15.61 -22.15
C GLU A 329 17.56 14.90 -22.28
N GLY A 330 18.59 15.64 -22.71
CA GLY A 330 19.97 15.13 -22.84
C GLY A 330 20.27 14.34 -24.14
N PRO A 331 21.48 13.74 -24.23
CA PRO A 331 21.90 12.92 -25.36
C PRO A 331 20.95 11.73 -25.62
N ARG A 332 20.69 11.43 -26.89
CA ARG A 332 19.93 10.22 -27.26
C ARG A 332 20.63 8.92 -26.88
N GLN A 333 21.96 8.94 -26.85
CA GLN A 333 22.80 7.78 -26.54
C GLN A 333 24.06 8.20 -25.79
N TYR A 334 24.50 7.35 -24.87
CA TYR A 334 25.68 7.52 -24.03
C TYR A 334 26.73 6.46 -24.36
N ALA A 335 28.00 6.79 -24.18
CA ALA A 335 29.07 5.79 -24.27
C ALA A 335 28.93 4.73 -23.17
N THR A 336 28.42 5.14 -22.01
CA THR A 336 28.23 4.30 -20.83
C THR A 336 26.85 4.58 -20.21
N VAL A 337 26.13 3.50 -19.89
CA VAL A 337 24.87 3.55 -19.12
C VAL A 337 24.97 2.56 -17.96
N ILE A 338 24.72 3.02 -16.74
CA ILE A 338 24.56 2.20 -15.54
C ILE A 338 23.07 2.19 -15.19
N SER A 339 22.48 1.02 -14.93
CA SER A 339 21.12 0.91 -14.42
C SER A 339 21.04 -0.29 -13.48
N ALA A 340 20.95 0.00 -12.19
CA ALA A 340 20.89 -1.01 -11.12
C ALA A 340 19.50 -1.00 -10.50
N TYR A 341 18.94 -2.19 -10.24
CA TYR A 341 17.66 -2.39 -9.56
C TYR A 341 16.47 -1.60 -10.13
N CYS A 342 16.52 -1.21 -11.41
CA CYS A 342 15.53 -0.31 -12.02
C CYS A 342 14.40 -1.09 -12.71
N ALA A 343 14.70 -1.78 -13.82
CA ALA A 343 13.66 -2.43 -14.63
C ALA A 343 12.96 -3.57 -13.87
N ASP A 344 13.69 -4.32 -13.05
CA ASP A 344 13.20 -5.36 -12.17
C ASP A 344 12.27 -4.82 -11.07
N SER A 345 12.56 -3.65 -10.52
CA SER A 345 11.69 -2.98 -9.53
C SER A 345 10.47 -2.31 -10.18
N ALA A 346 10.58 -1.90 -11.44
CA ALA A 346 9.55 -1.13 -12.15
C ALA A 346 8.52 -1.97 -12.93
N THR A 347 8.65 -3.30 -12.94
CA THR A 347 7.83 -4.17 -13.82
C THR A 347 7.11 -5.28 -13.07
N GLY A 348 5.91 -5.61 -13.55
CA GLY A 348 5.04 -6.64 -12.97
C GLY A 348 5.22 -8.04 -13.56
N ASP A 349 5.83 -8.12 -14.74
CA ASP A 349 6.04 -9.37 -15.45
C ASP A 349 7.26 -9.34 -16.38
N LYS A 350 7.69 -10.53 -16.81
CA LYS A 350 8.90 -10.72 -17.62
C LYS A 350 8.83 -10.06 -19.00
N SER A 351 7.64 -9.92 -19.59
CA SER A 351 7.48 -9.32 -20.92
C SER A 351 7.64 -7.80 -20.88
N GLU A 352 7.10 -7.19 -19.83
CA GLU A 352 7.30 -5.77 -19.52
C GLU A 352 8.77 -5.49 -19.19
N TRP A 353 9.38 -6.32 -18.32
CA TRP A 353 10.80 -6.27 -18.00
C TRP A 353 11.68 -6.32 -19.26
N ALA A 354 11.41 -7.26 -20.17
CA ALA A 354 12.17 -7.39 -21.42
C ALA A 354 12.05 -6.14 -22.31
N THR A 355 10.87 -5.53 -22.33
CA THR A 355 10.64 -4.27 -23.07
C THR A 355 11.44 -3.13 -22.47
N TYR A 356 11.46 -3.00 -21.14
CA TYR A 356 12.21 -1.95 -20.45
C TYR A 356 13.72 -2.13 -20.59
N MET A 357 14.22 -3.36 -20.49
CA MET A 357 15.63 -3.65 -20.74
C MET A 357 16.05 -3.31 -22.17
N GLN A 358 15.19 -3.56 -23.17
CA GLN A 358 15.46 -3.14 -24.56
C GLN A 358 15.55 -1.62 -24.69
N ARG A 359 14.69 -0.88 -23.98
CA ARG A 359 14.72 0.58 -23.96
C ARG A 359 15.98 1.13 -23.30
N ILE A 360 16.38 0.59 -22.14
CA ILE A 360 17.63 0.94 -21.46
C ILE A 360 18.84 0.64 -22.36
N ALA A 361 18.89 -0.56 -22.96
CA ALA A 361 19.96 -0.94 -23.87
C ALA A 361 20.04 -0.04 -25.11
N GLY A 362 18.89 0.49 -25.58
CA GLY A 362 18.83 1.46 -26.68
C GLY A 362 19.52 2.80 -26.39
N LEU A 363 19.70 3.15 -25.10
CA LEU A 363 20.42 4.36 -24.66
C LEU A 363 21.94 4.20 -24.75
N VAL A 364 22.46 2.97 -24.91
CA VAL A 364 23.89 2.74 -25.09
C VAL A 364 24.25 2.97 -26.56
N ARG A 365 25.27 3.80 -26.80
CA ARG A 365 25.81 4.03 -28.13
C ARG A 365 26.35 2.71 -28.66
N ARG A 366 25.90 2.31 -29.85
CA ARG A 366 26.47 1.14 -30.53
C ARG A 366 27.91 1.49 -30.93
N ALA A 367 28.85 0.58 -30.66
CA ALA A 367 30.17 0.68 -31.25
C ALA A 367 29.99 0.75 -32.78
N ALA A 368 30.59 1.76 -33.42
CA ALA A 368 30.62 1.82 -34.87
C ALA A 368 31.36 0.56 -35.36
N CYS A 369 30.65 -0.35 -36.02
CA CYS A 369 31.31 -1.38 -36.81
C CYS A 369 31.99 -0.65 -37.97
N CYS A 370 33.31 -0.56 -37.95
CA CYS A 370 34.12 -0.27 -39.13
C CYS A 370 34.35 -1.55 -39.91
#